data_AF-F6D740-F1
#
_entry.id   AF-F6D740-F1
#
_cell.length_a   1.000
_cell.length_b   1.000
_cell.length_c   1.000
_cell.angle_alpha   90.00
_cell.angle_beta   90.00
_cell.angle_gamma   90.00
#
_symmetry.space_group_name_H-M   'P 1'
#
loop_
_entity.id
_entity.type
_entity.pdbx_description
1 polymer ?
#
loop_
_entity_poly.entity_id
_entity_poly.type
_entity_poly.pdbx_seq_one_letter_code
_entity_poly.pdbx_strand_id
1 'polypeptide(L)'
;MKIRIFILSCGEYGSRIINNIANKGLGSSIIGLHEFPDDLPEFIDDFEEYIPKELPECDLILSLDLYGDINMVIPAIARKTGAKSIIVPIHDPAQIPPGLQREIEEAAGDVTIVFPKPFCSLKPTGDEVIDEFVKYFGKPEVEIDSDERIKSVKILRDAPCGAAGYVAENLEGLNVEDAEMEAGNKIHNYPCLASMKTDPMIGDTILHLAGYKIKEAVKESLGFAEASAVVDEESCMGDTECDHNCIDVCPNVKIGDDTIILKDNGKVVIDPASCGCCEICVRECPYGAIEIVDEEIPLNK
;
A
#
# COMPACT_ATOMS: atom_id res chain seq x y z
N MET A 1 22.55 2.78 2.27
CA MET A 1 23.27 2.06 1.18
C MET A 1 22.80 2.66 -0.14
N LYS A 2 23.64 2.92 -1.13
CA LYS A 2 23.13 3.42 -2.41
C LYS A 2 22.65 2.25 -3.28
N ILE A 3 21.34 1.97 -3.25
CA ILE A 3 20.73 0.90 -4.07
C ILE A 3 20.72 1.28 -5.55
N ARG A 4 20.90 0.29 -6.44
CA ARG A 4 20.75 0.40 -7.89
C ARG A 4 19.39 -0.14 -8.31
N ILE A 5 18.56 0.69 -8.90
CA ILE A 5 17.17 0.39 -9.27
C ILE A 5 17.07 0.29 -10.79
N PHE A 6 16.61 -0.86 -11.28
CA PHE A 6 16.19 -1.03 -12.66
C PHE A 6 14.67 -1.04 -12.73
N ILE A 7 14.10 -0.16 -13.55
CA ILE A 7 12.65 0.01 -13.65
C ILE A 7 12.14 -0.69 -14.90
N LEU A 8 11.12 -1.51 -14.73
CA LEU A 8 10.28 -2.03 -15.80
C LEU A 8 8.98 -1.25 -15.76
N SER A 9 8.52 -0.74 -16.89
CA SER A 9 7.31 0.09 -16.94
C SER A 9 6.46 -0.27 -18.15
N CYS A 10 5.15 -0.08 -18.01
CA CYS A 10 4.21 0.01 -19.12
C CYS A 10 3.33 1.25 -18.89
N GLY A 11 2.84 1.90 -19.96
CA GLY A 11 1.85 2.99 -19.83
C GLY A 11 2.25 4.25 -19.04
N GLU A 12 1.26 5.13 -18.84
CA GLU A 12 1.45 6.46 -18.23
C GLU A 12 1.55 6.43 -16.69
N TYR A 13 1.00 5.40 -16.02
CA TYR A 13 1.02 5.35 -14.55
C TYR A 13 2.45 5.19 -14.04
N GLY A 14 3.22 4.30 -14.68
CA GLY A 14 4.62 4.10 -14.39
C GLY A 14 5.41 5.40 -14.49
N SER A 15 5.19 6.22 -15.53
CA SER A 15 5.88 7.50 -15.71
C SER A 15 5.70 8.45 -14.52
N ARG A 16 4.51 8.50 -13.92
CA ARG A 16 4.26 9.34 -12.73
C ARG A 16 5.07 8.88 -11.53
N ILE A 17 5.07 7.58 -11.25
CA ILE A 17 5.82 6.99 -10.15
C ILE A 17 7.32 7.23 -10.36
N ILE A 18 7.82 6.96 -11.57
CA ILE A 18 9.22 7.21 -11.96
C ILE A 18 9.60 8.67 -11.71
N ASN A 19 8.76 9.61 -12.13
CA ASN A 19 9.00 11.04 -11.93
C ASN A 19 9.07 11.42 -10.45
N ASN A 20 8.18 10.91 -9.60
CA ASN A 20 8.24 11.21 -8.17
C ASN A 20 9.50 10.60 -7.52
N ILE A 21 9.80 9.33 -7.82
CA ILE A 21 11.00 8.63 -7.34
C ILE A 21 12.28 9.39 -7.74
N ALA A 22 12.34 9.86 -8.98
CA ALA A 22 13.48 10.61 -9.49
C ALA A 22 13.66 11.95 -8.75
N ASN A 23 12.57 12.68 -8.51
CA ASN A 23 12.61 14.02 -7.90
C ASN A 23 12.77 14.01 -6.38
N LYS A 24 12.37 12.94 -5.68
CA LYS A 24 12.30 12.89 -4.21
C LYS A 24 13.42 12.05 -3.57
N GLY A 25 14.53 11.84 -4.27
CA GLY A 25 15.81 11.40 -3.67
C GLY A 25 16.44 10.15 -4.27
N LEU A 26 15.71 9.38 -5.09
CA LEU A 26 16.22 8.15 -5.68
C LEU A 26 16.59 8.27 -7.17
N GLY A 27 16.54 9.48 -7.76
CA GLY A 27 16.92 9.68 -9.17
C GLY A 27 18.33 9.20 -9.50
N SER A 28 19.29 9.39 -8.59
CA SER A 28 20.67 8.91 -8.79
C SER A 28 20.86 7.41 -8.53
N SER A 29 19.81 6.72 -8.07
CA SER A 29 19.74 5.28 -7.88
C SER A 29 19.11 4.56 -9.06
N ILE A 30 18.37 5.26 -9.93
CA ILE A 30 17.83 4.69 -11.16
C ILE A 30 18.97 4.51 -12.16
N ILE A 31 19.28 3.26 -12.49
CA ILE A 31 20.39 2.91 -13.40
C ILE A 31 19.92 2.46 -14.78
N GLY A 32 18.61 2.27 -14.95
CA GLY A 32 17.99 1.96 -16.23
C GLY A 32 16.47 1.92 -16.12
N LEU A 33 15.83 2.12 -17.27
CA LEU A 33 14.39 2.02 -17.45
C LEU A 33 14.16 1.25 -18.75
N HIS A 34 13.26 0.26 -18.69
CA HIS A 34 12.74 -0.41 -19.87
C HIS A 34 11.22 -0.23 -19.91
N GLU A 35 10.73 0.34 -21.00
CA GLU A 35 9.31 0.54 -21.27
C GLU A 35 8.82 -0.54 -22.25
N PHE A 36 7.86 -1.33 -21.80
CA PHE A 36 7.13 -2.27 -22.64
C PHE A 36 6.05 -1.53 -23.45
N PRO A 37 5.67 -2.06 -24.64
CA PRO A 37 4.51 -1.56 -25.37
C PRO A 37 3.24 -1.64 -24.52
N ASP A 38 2.32 -0.70 -24.71
CA ASP A 38 1.03 -0.63 -24.01
C ASP A 38 -0.07 -1.48 -24.67
N ASP A 39 0.18 -2.00 -25.87
CA ASP A 39 -0.73 -2.81 -26.68
C ASP A 39 -0.44 -4.32 -26.62
N LEU A 40 0.24 -4.78 -25.56
CA LEU A 40 0.57 -6.19 -25.37
C LEU A 40 -0.69 -7.04 -25.12
N PRO A 41 -0.74 -8.27 -25.67
CA PRO A 41 -1.82 -9.20 -25.36
C PRO A 41 -1.73 -9.67 -23.89
N GLU A 42 -2.88 -9.96 -23.28
CA GLU A 42 -2.92 -10.50 -21.91
C GLU A 42 -2.26 -11.88 -21.81
N PHE A 43 -2.33 -12.66 -22.90
CA PHE A 43 -1.71 -13.98 -23.01
C PHE A 43 -0.51 -13.94 -23.94
N ILE A 44 0.64 -14.42 -23.45
CA ILE A 44 1.91 -14.43 -24.19
C ILE A 44 2.46 -15.84 -24.22
N ASP A 45 2.58 -16.43 -25.43
CA ASP A 45 3.09 -17.79 -25.62
C ASP A 45 4.58 -17.91 -25.26
N ASP A 46 5.40 -16.92 -25.64
CA ASP A 46 6.83 -16.87 -25.33
C ASP A 46 7.23 -15.49 -24.79
N PHE A 47 7.27 -15.37 -23.46
CA PHE A 47 7.68 -14.14 -22.79
C PHE A 47 9.20 -13.88 -22.90
N GLU A 48 10.01 -14.87 -23.31
CA GLU A 48 11.47 -14.68 -23.43
C GLU A 48 11.82 -13.67 -24.54
N GLU A 49 10.97 -13.55 -25.56
CA GLU A 49 11.13 -12.58 -26.67
C GLU A 49 11.05 -11.12 -26.18
N TYR A 50 10.36 -10.89 -25.05
CA TYR A 50 10.17 -9.57 -24.47
C TYR A 50 11.29 -9.19 -23.49
N ILE A 51 12.19 -10.12 -23.16
CA ILE A 51 13.31 -9.81 -22.27
C ILE A 51 14.28 -8.84 -22.97
N PRO A 52 14.60 -7.69 -22.36
CA PRO A 52 15.55 -6.74 -22.95
C PRO A 52 16.92 -7.39 -23.21
N LYS A 53 17.52 -7.08 -24.35
CA LYS A 53 18.83 -7.62 -24.74
C LYS A 53 19.97 -7.08 -23.88
N GLU A 54 19.86 -5.81 -23.50
CA GLU A 54 20.83 -5.11 -22.66
C GLU A 54 20.18 -4.88 -21.30
N LEU A 55 20.74 -5.53 -20.28
CA LEU A 55 20.25 -5.47 -18.91
C LEU A 55 21.39 -4.99 -18.01
N PRO A 56 21.20 -3.90 -17.25
CA PRO A 56 22.23 -3.43 -16.35
C PRO A 56 22.22 -4.22 -15.03
N GLU A 57 23.37 -4.31 -14.36
CA GLU A 57 23.41 -4.90 -13.02
C GLU A 57 22.68 -4.01 -12.01
N CYS A 58 21.72 -4.58 -11.28
CA CYS A 58 20.92 -3.84 -10.30
C CYS A 58 20.79 -4.61 -8.98
N ASP A 59 20.36 -3.91 -7.93
CA ASP A 59 20.05 -4.51 -6.63
C ASP A 59 18.53 -4.73 -6.50
N LEU A 60 17.74 -3.80 -7.04
CA LEU A 60 16.28 -3.77 -7.00
C LEU A 60 15.69 -3.69 -8.40
N ILE A 61 14.71 -4.54 -8.70
CA ILE A 61 13.79 -4.35 -9.82
C ILE A 61 12.50 -3.73 -9.31
N LEU A 62 12.06 -2.66 -9.97
CA LEU A 62 10.76 -2.05 -9.73
C LEU A 62 9.88 -2.24 -10.97
N SER A 63 8.86 -3.09 -10.86
CA SER A 63 7.95 -3.42 -11.97
C SER A 63 6.65 -2.64 -11.88
N LEU A 64 6.48 -1.65 -12.75
CA LEU A 64 5.39 -0.70 -12.71
C LEU A 64 4.42 -0.96 -13.86
N ASP A 65 3.14 -1.16 -13.52
CA ASP A 65 2.03 -1.09 -14.48
C ASP A 65 2.02 -2.19 -15.57
N LEU A 66 2.71 -3.31 -15.34
CA LEU A 66 2.65 -4.48 -16.22
C LEU A 66 1.36 -5.27 -15.98
N TYR A 67 0.61 -5.58 -17.05
CA TYR A 67 -0.66 -6.32 -17.01
C TYR A 67 -0.56 -7.70 -17.67
N GLY A 68 -1.07 -8.74 -16.99
CA GLY A 68 -1.12 -10.10 -17.54
C GLY A 68 0.24 -10.77 -17.65
N ASP A 69 0.37 -11.70 -18.59
CA ASP A 69 1.48 -12.65 -18.70
C ASP A 69 2.86 -11.98 -18.90
N ILE A 70 2.92 -10.72 -19.35
CA ILE A 70 4.19 -9.99 -19.48
C ILE A 70 4.95 -9.91 -18.14
N ASN A 71 4.27 -9.99 -16.99
CA ASN A 71 4.92 -10.04 -15.68
C ASN A 71 5.86 -11.25 -15.53
N MET A 72 5.72 -12.31 -16.34
CA MET A 72 6.61 -13.48 -16.32
C MET A 72 8.03 -13.20 -16.82
N VAL A 73 8.30 -12.03 -17.40
CA VAL A 73 9.67 -11.59 -17.71
C VAL A 73 10.45 -11.23 -16.45
N ILE A 74 9.76 -10.83 -15.37
CA ILE A 74 10.37 -10.28 -14.15
C ILE A 74 11.39 -11.24 -13.53
N PRO A 75 11.07 -12.54 -13.30
CA PRO A 75 12.04 -13.48 -12.72
C PRO A 75 13.27 -13.72 -13.60
N ALA A 76 13.07 -13.77 -14.93
CA ALA A 76 14.17 -13.96 -15.87
C ALA A 76 15.10 -12.74 -15.92
N ILE A 77 14.53 -11.53 -15.88
CA ILE A 77 15.28 -10.28 -15.80
C ILE A 77 16.07 -10.23 -14.48
N ALA A 78 15.45 -10.57 -13.35
CA ALA A 78 16.11 -10.59 -12.03
C ALA A 78 17.37 -11.47 -12.02
N ARG A 79 17.29 -12.68 -12.59
CA ARG A 79 18.45 -13.57 -12.73
C ARG A 79 19.56 -12.97 -13.59
N LYS A 80 19.21 -12.29 -14.68
CA LYS A 80 20.18 -11.71 -15.63
C LYS A 80 20.82 -10.42 -15.10
N THR A 81 20.12 -9.64 -14.28
CA THR A 81 20.62 -8.39 -13.68
C THR A 81 21.35 -8.63 -12.35
N GLY A 82 21.19 -9.79 -11.73
CA GLY A 82 21.70 -10.07 -10.39
C GLY A 82 20.91 -9.37 -9.28
N ALA A 83 19.67 -8.95 -9.56
CA ALA A 83 18.79 -8.33 -8.58
C ALA A 83 18.54 -9.27 -7.40
N LYS A 84 18.56 -8.71 -6.20
CA LYS A 84 18.26 -9.47 -4.97
C LYS A 84 16.82 -9.32 -4.54
N SER A 85 16.19 -8.21 -4.94
CA SER A 85 14.83 -7.89 -4.53
C SER A 85 14.02 -7.30 -5.67
N ILE A 86 12.71 -7.53 -5.62
CA ILE A 86 11.74 -7.11 -6.64
C ILE A 86 10.52 -6.52 -5.93
N ILE A 87 10.07 -5.34 -6.38
CA ILE A 87 8.81 -4.74 -5.94
C ILE A 87 7.86 -4.67 -7.14
N VAL A 88 6.70 -5.31 -7.02
CA VAL A 88 5.66 -5.37 -8.06
C VAL A 88 4.33 -4.84 -7.50
N PRO A 89 4.13 -3.51 -7.47
CA PRO A 89 2.88 -2.94 -6.98
C PRO A 89 1.68 -3.36 -7.81
N ILE A 90 0.58 -3.67 -7.12
CA ILE A 90 -0.71 -3.98 -7.72
C ILE A 90 -1.66 -2.80 -7.49
N HIS A 91 -2.20 -2.24 -8.57
CA HIS A 91 -3.13 -1.12 -8.51
C HIS A 91 -4.50 -1.42 -9.14
N ASP A 92 -4.63 -2.47 -9.95
CA ASP A 92 -5.92 -3.04 -10.38
C ASP A 92 -5.97 -4.55 -10.08
N PRO A 93 -7.10 -5.09 -9.58
CA PRO A 93 -7.22 -6.53 -9.32
C PRO A 93 -6.97 -7.43 -10.53
N ALA A 94 -7.19 -6.93 -11.76
CA ALA A 94 -6.95 -7.66 -12.99
C ALA A 94 -5.48 -7.66 -13.44
N GLN A 95 -4.63 -6.81 -12.85
CA GLN A 95 -3.23 -6.65 -13.25
C GLN A 95 -2.45 -7.96 -13.07
N ILE A 96 -2.56 -8.57 -11.89
CA ILE A 96 -1.89 -9.82 -11.53
C ILE A 96 -2.88 -10.69 -10.75
N PRO A 97 -3.57 -11.64 -11.41
CA PRO A 97 -4.42 -12.60 -10.73
C PRO A 97 -3.64 -13.49 -9.75
N PRO A 98 -4.26 -14.07 -8.70
CA PRO A 98 -3.57 -14.89 -7.70
C PRO A 98 -2.85 -16.14 -8.25
N GLY A 99 -3.28 -16.66 -9.41
CA GLY A 99 -2.56 -17.74 -10.10
C GLY A 99 -1.21 -17.23 -10.62
N LEU A 100 -1.25 -16.17 -11.42
CA LEU A 100 -0.07 -15.53 -12.00
C LEU A 100 0.90 -15.01 -10.92
N GLN A 101 0.39 -14.43 -9.83
CA GLN A 101 1.23 -13.98 -8.72
C GLN A 101 2.09 -15.13 -8.16
N ARG A 102 1.47 -16.30 -7.90
CA ARG A 102 2.19 -17.48 -7.41
C ARG A 102 3.21 -18.01 -8.43
N GLU A 103 2.88 -17.99 -9.72
CA GLU A 103 3.81 -18.40 -10.77
C GLU A 103 5.05 -17.49 -10.83
N ILE A 104 4.87 -16.18 -10.69
CA ILE A 104 5.98 -15.21 -10.63
C ILE A 104 6.83 -15.45 -9.37
N GLU A 105 6.20 -15.64 -8.21
CA GLU A 105 6.86 -15.93 -6.93
C GLU A 105 7.70 -17.21 -7.01
N GLU A 106 7.12 -18.30 -7.50
CA GLU A 106 7.81 -19.59 -7.68
C GLU A 106 8.99 -19.47 -8.66
N ALA A 107 8.80 -18.73 -9.76
CA ALA A 107 9.84 -18.53 -10.76
C ALA A 107 10.97 -17.60 -10.31
N ALA A 108 10.75 -16.74 -9.30
CA ALA A 108 11.75 -15.84 -8.74
C ALA A 108 12.85 -16.57 -7.95
N GLY A 109 12.55 -17.74 -7.40
CA GLY A 109 13.51 -18.55 -6.64
C GLY A 109 13.95 -17.86 -5.34
N ASP A 110 15.26 -17.66 -5.16
CA ASP A 110 15.83 -17.05 -3.94
C ASP A 110 15.74 -15.51 -3.91
N VAL A 111 15.20 -14.89 -4.96
CA VAL A 111 15.04 -13.43 -5.05
C VAL A 111 13.84 -12.99 -4.22
N THR A 112 14.02 -12.05 -3.29
CA THR A 112 12.92 -11.51 -2.48
C THR A 112 11.95 -10.75 -3.40
N ILE A 113 10.67 -11.12 -3.41
CA ILE A 113 9.66 -10.43 -4.22
C ILE A 113 8.46 -10.05 -3.34
N VAL A 114 7.96 -8.82 -3.53
CA VAL A 114 6.78 -8.31 -2.82
C VAL A 114 5.77 -7.67 -3.76
N PHE A 115 4.50 -7.85 -3.43
CA PHE A 115 3.35 -7.36 -4.20
C PHE A 115 2.50 -6.37 -3.38
N PRO A 116 3.01 -5.16 -3.08
CA PRO A 116 2.25 -4.21 -2.29
C PRO A 116 0.98 -3.80 -3.01
N LYS A 117 -0.15 -3.86 -2.30
CA LYS A 117 -1.48 -3.55 -2.81
C LYS A 117 -2.19 -2.58 -1.85
N PRO A 118 -2.35 -1.29 -2.20
CA PRO A 118 -1.67 -0.55 -3.28
C PRO A 118 -0.16 -0.39 -3.03
N PHE A 119 0.58 0.25 -3.95
CA PHE A 119 2.01 0.52 -3.74
C PHE A 119 2.29 1.32 -2.44
N CYS A 120 1.40 2.24 -2.08
CA CYS A 120 1.50 2.98 -0.82
C CYS A 120 1.07 2.17 0.42
N SER A 121 0.96 0.84 0.34
CA SER A 121 0.90 -0.04 1.52
C SER A 121 2.23 -0.73 1.83
N LEU A 122 3.27 -0.53 0.99
CA LEU A 122 4.59 -1.12 1.22
C LEU A 122 5.18 -0.66 2.56
N LYS A 123 5.50 -1.62 3.42
CA LYS A 123 6.14 -1.46 4.73
C LYS A 123 7.52 -2.12 4.74
N PRO A 124 8.36 -1.87 5.76
CA PRO A 124 9.59 -2.63 5.93
C PRO A 124 9.31 -4.14 6.01
N THR A 125 10.17 -4.92 5.37
CA THR A 125 10.03 -6.37 5.18
C THR A 125 11.13 -7.17 5.87
N GLY A 126 12.22 -6.49 6.29
CA GLY A 126 13.45 -7.12 6.77
C GLY A 126 14.47 -7.40 5.66
N ASP A 127 14.10 -7.22 4.39
CA ASP A 127 15.02 -7.24 3.26
C ASP A 127 15.75 -5.89 3.13
N GLU A 128 17.08 -5.90 3.23
CA GLU A 128 17.88 -4.67 3.26
C GLU A 128 17.69 -3.75 2.03
N VAL A 129 17.39 -4.32 0.85
CA VAL A 129 17.24 -3.56 -0.39
C VAL A 129 15.86 -2.91 -0.44
N ILE A 130 14.79 -3.66 -0.12
CA ILE A 130 13.43 -3.14 -0.05
C ILE A 130 13.34 -2.10 1.08
N ASP A 131 13.93 -2.38 2.24
CA ASP A 131 13.88 -1.48 3.39
C ASP A 131 14.64 -0.16 3.14
N GLU A 132 15.69 -0.18 2.31
CA GLU A 132 16.35 1.06 1.86
C GLU A 132 15.45 1.88 0.94
N PHE A 133 14.66 1.23 0.05
CA PHE A 133 13.65 1.92 -0.77
C PHE A 133 12.54 2.51 0.11
N VAL A 134 12.08 1.74 1.10
CA VAL A 134 11.01 2.11 2.04
C VAL A 134 11.42 3.28 2.94
N LYS A 135 12.69 3.68 3.04
CA LYS A 135 13.05 4.95 3.70
C LYS A 135 12.50 6.19 2.99
N TYR A 136 12.20 6.08 1.70
CA TYR A 136 11.75 7.20 0.87
C TYR A 136 10.29 7.05 0.44
N PHE A 137 9.89 5.84 0.03
CA PHE A 137 8.57 5.59 -0.54
C PHE A 137 7.90 4.33 -0.01
N GLY A 138 6.60 4.40 0.27
CA GLY A 138 5.82 3.27 0.75
C GLY A 138 4.54 3.75 1.43
N LYS A 139 4.19 3.11 2.55
CA LYS A 139 3.14 3.58 3.47
C LYS A 139 3.43 4.98 3.97
N PRO A 140 2.63 6.02 3.69
CA PRO A 140 3.00 7.39 4.05
C PRO A 140 3.35 7.56 5.53
N GLU A 141 4.34 8.42 5.81
CA GLU A 141 4.65 8.89 7.16
C GLU A 141 4.79 10.40 7.11
N VAL A 142 4.10 11.10 8.00
CA VAL A 142 4.07 12.57 8.06
C VAL A 142 4.32 13.06 9.47
N GLU A 143 4.84 14.28 9.58
CA GLU A 143 5.01 15.02 10.81
C GLU A 143 4.20 16.32 10.69
N ILE A 144 3.18 16.48 11.51
CA ILE A 144 2.25 17.61 11.52
C ILE A 144 2.57 18.50 12.71
N ASP A 145 2.86 19.77 12.44
CA ASP A 145 2.92 20.83 13.46
C ASP A 145 1.57 21.56 13.51
N SER A 146 0.92 21.56 14.67
CA SER A 146 -0.43 22.10 14.84
C SER A 146 -0.68 22.62 16.26
N ASP A 147 -1.59 23.61 16.37
CA ASP A 147 -2.34 23.88 17.60
C ASP A 147 -3.80 23.42 17.37
N GLU A 148 -4.76 24.34 17.32
CA GLU A 148 -6.12 24.07 16.81
C GLU A 148 -6.13 23.87 15.28
N ARG A 149 -5.15 24.46 14.59
CA ARG A 149 -5.00 24.40 13.13
C ARG A 149 -3.63 23.90 12.74
N ILE A 150 -3.57 23.25 11.58
CA ILE A 150 -2.34 22.73 10.99
C ILE A 150 -1.48 23.89 10.49
N LYS A 151 -0.28 24.04 11.06
CA LYS A 151 0.70 25.07 10.68
C LYS A 151 1.58 24.61 9.53
N SER A 152 2.02 23.35 9.56
CA SER A 152 2.82 22.75 8.49
C SER A 152 2.73 21.23 8.51
N VAL A 153 2.90 20.61 7.34
CA VAL A 153 3.00 19.15 7.20
C VAL A 153 4.28 18.76 6.50
N LYS A 154 5.10 17.96 7.17
CA LYS A 154 6.37 17.46 6.64
C LYS A 154 6.26 15.99 6.27
N ILE A 155 6.59 15.65 5.02
CA ILE A 155 6.66 14.27 4.56
C ILE A 155 7.95 13.62 5.05
N LEU A 156 7.83 12.56 5.85
CA LEU A 156 8.94 11.70 6.26
C LEU A 156 9.12 10.54 5.26
N ARG A 157 8.01 9.98 4.78
CA ARG A 157 7.94 8.97 3.72
C ARG A 157 6.75 9.26 2.81
N ASP A 158 6.98 9.32 1.50
CA ASP A 158 5.94 9.64 0.52
C ASP A 158 5.26 8.37 -0.03
N ALA A 159 4.07 8.53 -0.58
CA ALA A 159 3.52 7.53 -1.48
C ALA A 159 4.36 7.50 -2.77
N PRO A 160 4.64 6.33 -3.38
CA PRO A 160 5.45 6.26 -4.59
C PRO A 160 4.94 7.12 -5.77
N CYS A 161 3.64 7.31 -5.89
CA CYS A 161 3.04 8.19 -6.91
C CYS A 161 3.11 9.69 -6.57
N GLY A 162 3.40 10.06 -5.31
CA GLY A 162 3.40 11.44 -4.81
C GLY A 162 2.06 11.89 -4.21
N ALA A 163 1.12 10.96 -4.00
CA ALA A 163 -0.18 11.28 -3.45
C ALA A 163 -0.10 11.83 -2.01
N ALA A 164 0.79 11.32 -1.16
CA ALA A 164 0.91 11.79 0.22
C ALA A 164 1.45 13.23 0.25
N GLY A 165 2.45 13.55 -0.57
CA GLY A 165 2.91 14.93 -0.76
C GLY A 165 1.77 15.87 -1.19
N TYR A 166 0.95 15.48 -2.17
CA TYR A 166 -0.21 16.27 -2.58
C TYR A 166 -1.22 16.48 -1.44
N VAL A 167 -1.54 15.44 -0.68
CA VAL A 167 -2.47 15.55 0.45
C VAL A 167 -1.90 16.50 1.51
N ALA A 168 -0.63 16.33 1.89
CA ALA A 168 0.03 17.17 2.89
C ALA A 168 -0.02 18.67 2.56
N GLU A 169 0.26 19.04 1.30
CA GLU A 169 0.17 20.43 0.82
C GLU A 169 -1.24 21.03 0.95
N ASN A 170 -2.28 20.19 0.96
CA ASN A 170 -3.68 20.60 1.04
C ASN A 170 -4.27 20.53 2.47
N LEU A 171 -3.50 20.09 3.47
CA LEU A 171 -3.92 20.06 4.87
C LEU A 171 -3.54 21.33 5.64
N GLU A 172 -2.53 22.07 5.17
CA GLU A 172 -2.07 23.28 5.85
C GLU A 172 -3.20 24.33 5.98
N GLY A 173 -3.38 24.85 7.19
CA GLY A 173 -4.41 25.82 7.52
C GLY A 173 -5.77 25.24 7.88
N LEU A 174 -6.02 23.94 7.75
CA LEU A 174 -7.26 23.29 8.23
C LEU A 174 -7.28 23.18 9.76
N ASN A 175 -8.46 22.98 10.36
CA ASN A 175 -8.55 22.57 11.76
C ASN A 175 -8.07 21.11 11.88
N VAL A 176 -7.51 20.75 13.04
CA VAL A 176 -7.01 19.38 13.27
C VAL A 176 -8.11 18.33 13.20
N GLU A 177 -9.33 18.68 13.62
CA GLU A 177 -10.53 17.83 13.55
C GLU A 177 -10.96 17.51 12.11
N ASP A 178 -10.72 18.42 11.16
CA ASP A 178 -11.07 18.22 9.75
C ASP A 178 -10.03 17.37 8.99
N ALA A 179 -8.85 17.16 9.58
CA ALA A 179 -7.66 16.67 8.88
C ALA A 179 -7.83 15.24 8.36
N GLU A 180 -8.41 14.34 9.15
CA GLU A 180 -8.64 12.95 8.74
C GLU A 180 -9.59 12.88 7.54
N MET A 181 -10.74 13.55 7.64
CA MET A 181 -11.75 13.57 6.58
C MET A 181 -11.18 14.21 5.31
N GLU A 182 -10.52 15.37 5.43
CA GLU A 182 -9.95 16.06 4.28
C GLU A 182 -8.82 15.26 3.63
N ALA A 183 -7.98 14.54 4.40
CA ALA A 183 -6.97 13.65 3.82
C ALA A 183 -7.61 12.58 2.92
N GLY A 184 -8.73 12.00 3.36
CA GLY A 184 -9.56 11.10 2.55
C GLY A 184 -10.12 11.78 1.30
N ASN A 185 -10.67 12.99 1.43
CA ASN A 185 -11.23 13.72 0.28
C ASN A 185 -10.17 14.09 -0.76
N LYS A 186 -8.98 14.52 -0.32
CA LYS A 186 -7.90 14.91 -1.23
C LYS A 186 -7.34 13.73 -2.00
N ILE A 187 -7.30 12.51 -1.44
CA ILE A 187 -6.84 11.35 -2.21
C ILE A 187 -7.77 11.02 -3.39
N HIS A 188 -9.08 11.27 -3.26
CA HIS A 188 -10.05 11.11 -4.35
C HIS A 188 -9.92 12.20 -5.42
N ASN A 189 -9.43 13.39 -5.05
CA ASN A 189 -9.16 14.49 -5.98
C ASN A 189 -7.79 14.36 -6.67
N TYR A 190 -6.85 13.67 -6.03
CA TYR A 190 -5.59 13.29 -6.66
C TYR A 190 -5.88 12.30 -7.80
N PRO A 191 -5.19 12.38 -8.96
CA PRO A 191 -5.43 11.49 -10.10
C PRO A 191 -4.89 10.07 -9.86
N CYS A 192 -5.19 9.46 -8.71
CA CYS A 192 -4.78 8.12 -8.35
C CYS A 192 -5.28 7.12 -9.39
N LEU A 193 -4.40 6.21 -9.83
CA LEU A 193 -4.77 5.15 -10.78
C LEU A 193 -5.10 3.83 -10.07
N ALA A 194 -5.15 3.82 -8.74
CA ALA A 194 -5.69 2.69 -7.99
C ALA A 194 -7.15 2.45 -8.38
N SER A 195 -7.47 1.19 -8.65
CA SER A 195 -8.77 0.79 -9.17
C SER A 195 -9.89 0.99 -8.16
N MET A 196 -11.02 1.47 -8.68
CA MET A 196 -12.30 1.55 -7.98
C MET A 196 -13.11 0.26 -8.07
N LYS A 197 -12.60 -0.77 -8.76
CA LYS A 197 -13.21 -2.10 -8.73
C LYS A 197 -12.94 -2.73 -7.37
N THR A 198 -13.96 -3.39 -6.83
CA THR A 198 -13.79 -4.22 -5.63
C THR A 198 -12.82 -5.35 -5.94
N ASP A 199 -11.74 -5.45 -5.17
CA ASP A 199 -10.83 -6.59 -5.23
C ASP A 199 -11.51 -7.78 -4.52
N PRO A 200 -11.71 -8.92 -5.19
CA PRO A 200 -12.44 -10.06 -4.61
C PRO A 200 -11.69 -10.72 -3.44
N MET A 201 -10.36 -10.58 -3.36
CA MET A 201 -9.58 -11.13 -2.25
C MET A 201 -9.70 -10.22 -1.03
N ILE A 202 -9.72 -8.90 -1.22
CA ILE A 202 -9.79 -7.92 -0.13
C ILE A 202 -11.22 -7.68 0.34
N GLY A 203 -12.19 -7.54 -0.57
CA GLY A 203 -13.56 -7.13 -0.28
C GLY A 203 -13.77 -5.61 -0.25
N ASP A 204 -12.78 -4.83 -0.68
CA ASP A 204 -12.83 -3.37 -0.83
C ASP A 204 -12.06 -2.95 -2.10
N THR A 205 -12.05 -1.67 -2.44
CA THR A 205 -11.30 -1.11 -3.58
C THR A 205 -9.85 -0.79 -3.20
N ILE A 206 -8.94 -0.88 -4.17
CA ILE A 206 -7.54 -0.54 -3.95
C ILE A 206 -7.39 0.98 -3.69
N LEU A 207 -8.27 1.82 -4.26
CA LEU A 207 -8.29 3.25 -3.96
C LEU A 207 -8.67 3.53 -2.50
N HIS A 208 -9.67 2.85 -1.94
CA HIS A 208 -10.03 3.01 -0.53
C HIS A 208 -8.87 2.62 0.39
N LEU A 209 -8.17 1.51 0.09
CA LEU A 209 -6.97 1.13 0.82
C LEU A 209 -5.91 2.25 0.79
N ALA A 210 -5.68 2.87 -0.37
CA ALA A 210 -4.77 4.02 -0.48
C ALA A 210 -5.21 5.19 0.42
N GLY A 211 -6.52 5.47 0.45
CA GLY A 211 -7.13 6.45 1.34
C GLY A 211 -6.93 6.11 2.82
N TYR A 212 -7.07 4.84 3.20
CA TYR A 212 -6.80 4.40 4.58
C TYR A 212 -5.35 4.65 4.97
N LYS A 213 -4.38 4.37 4.10
CA LYS A 213 -2.95 4.59 4.40
C LYS A 213 -2.60 6.06 4.65
N ILE A 214 -3.19 7.00 3.92
CA ILE A 214 -2.91 8.43 4.15
C ILE A 214 -3.65 8.97 5.38
N LYS A 215 -4.90 8.53 5.61
CA LYS A 215 -5.64 8.87 6.84
C LYS A 215 -4.91 8.37 8.08
N GLU A 216 -4.43 7.14 8.02
CA GLU A 216 -3.63 6.51 9.08
C GLU A 216 -2.38 7.36 9.41
N ALA A 217 -1.61 7.79 8.40
CA ALA A 217 -0.45 8.65 8.62
C ALA A 217 -0.79 9.99 9.31
N VAL A 218 -1.92 10.60 8.93
CA VAL A 218 -2.42 11.84 9.54
C VAL A 218 -2.83 11.59 10.99
N LYS A 219 -3.62 10.53 11.25
CA LYS A 219 -4.04 10.13 12.59
C LYS A 219 -2.85 9.85 13.51
N GLU A 220 -1.88 9.06 13.05
CA GLU A 220 -0.67 8.75 13.82
C GLU A 220 0.14 10.00 14.20
N SER A 221 0.19 10.99 13.31
CA SER A 221 0.87 12.25 13.55
C SER A 221 0.11 13.17 14.51
N LEU A 222 -1.23 13.21 14.43
CA LEU A 222 -2.07 14.03 15.32
C LEU A 222 -2.29 13.38 16.69
N GLY A 223 -2.21 12.06 16.77
CA GLY A 223 -2.39 11.28 18.01
C GLY A 223 -3.83 10.91 18.34
N PHE A 224 -4.77 11.11 17.41
CA PHE A 224 -6.17 10.70 17.55
C PHE A 224 -6.78 10.30 16.20
N ALA A 225 -7.95 9.66 16.25
CA ALA A 225 -8.85 9.42 15.14
C ALA A 225 -10.18 10.13 15.41
N GLU A 226 -10.85 10.67 14.38
CA GLU A 226 -12.19 11.26 14.51
C GLU A 226 -13.31 10.22 14.45
N ALA A 227 -13.00 9.05 13.87
CA ALA A 227 -13.88 7.91 13.88
C ALA A 227 -13.10 6.61 13.86
N SER A 228 -13.66 5.58 14.50
CA SER A 228 -13.17 4.20 14.36
C SER A 228 -14.28 3.21 14.65
N ALA A 229 -14.13 2.01 14.08
CA ALA A 229 -14.79 0.84 14.65
C ALA A 229 -14.24 0.56 16.06
N VAL A 230 -15.12 0.34 17.02
CA VAL A 230 -14.82 0.01 18.42
C VAL A 230 -15.53 -1.28 18.79
N VAL A 231 -14.91 -2.07 19.66
CA VAL A 231 -15.41 -3.37 20.11
C VAL A 231 -16.00 -3.22 21.51
N ASP A 232 -17.27 -3.55 21.68
CA ASP A 232 -17.84 -3.78 23.00
C ASP A 232 -17.32 -5.10 23.57
N GLU A 233 -16.47 -5.01 24.59
CA GLU A 233 -15.89 -6.19 25.20
C GLU A 233 -16.94 -7.10 25.83
N GLU A 234 -18.06 -6.58 26.35
CA GLU A 234 -19.06 -7.43 27.01
C GLU A 234 -19.78 -8.32 26.00
N SER A 235 -20.12 -7.78 24.83
CA SER A 235 -20.77 -8.52 23.74
C SER A 235 -19.79 -9.35 22.90
N CYS A 236 -18.50 -9.04 22.92
CA CYS A 236 -17.49 -9.79 22.17
C CYS A 236 -17.25 -11.18 22.79
N MET A 237 -17.68 -12.23 22.09
CA MET A 237 -17.53 -13.62 22.55
C MET A 237 -16.11 -14.17 22.42
N GLY A 238 -15.27 -13.57 21.57
CA GLY A 238 -13.89 -14.02 21.34
C GLY A 238 -13.79 -15.52 21.06
N ASP A 239 -12.71 -16.16 21.51
CA ASP A 239 -12.48 -17.62 21.41
C ASP A 239 -13.56 -18.49 22.07
N THR A 240 -14.47 -17.90 22.85
CA THR A 240 -15.51 -18.68 23.56
C THR A 240 -16.53 -19.23 22.58
N GLU A 241 -17.01 -18.39 21.63
CA GLU A 241 -18.05 -18.76 20.66
C GLU A 241 -17.90 -18.04 19.30
N CYS A 242 -16.79 -17.36 19.00
CA CYS A 242 -16.59 -16.63 17.75
C CYS A 242 -15.34 -17.13 17.00
N ASP A 243 -15.43 -17.23 15.67
CA ASP A 243 -14.30 -17.57 14.78
C ASP A 243 -13.50 -16.33 14.33
N HIS A 244 -13.66 -15.19 15.00
CA HIS A 244 -13.01 -13.92 14.66
C HIS A 244 -13.25 -13.39 13.25
N ASN A 245 -14.45 -13.62 12.68
CA ASN A 245 -14.83 -13.15 11.33
C ASN A 245 -14.39 -11.72 11.00
N CYS A 246 -14.44 -10.81 11.98
CA CYS A 246 -13.98 -9.43 11.83
C CYS A 246 -12.53 -9.30 11.31
N ILE A 247 -11.61 -10.15 11.76
CA ILE A 247 -10.22 -10.22 11.30
C ILE A 247 -10.18 -10.67 9.83
N ASP A 248 -10.89 -11.75 9.51
CA ASP A 248 -10.91 -12.37 8.18
C ASP A 248 -11.49 -11.47 7.10
N VAL A 249 -12.41 -10.57 7.45
CA VAL A 249 -13.08 -9.68 6.50
C VAL A 249 -12.45 -8.30 6.41
N CYS A 250 -11.56 -7.92 7.34
CA CYS A 250 -10.99 -6.58 7.39
C CYS A 250 -10.02 -6.33 6.21
N PRO A 251 -10.28 -5.32 5.35
CA PRO A 251 -9.42 -5.03 4.20
C PRO A 251 -7.96 -4.73 4.57
N ASN A 252 -7.72 -3.98 5.65
CA ASN A 252 -6.38 -3.64 6.11
C ASN A 252 -5.63 -4.88 6.64
N VAL A 253 -6.31 -5.76 7.40
CA VAL A 253 -5.72 -7.03 7.85
C VAL A 253 -5.31 -7.91 6.67
N LYS A 254 -6.15 -8.01 5.64
CA LYS A 254 -5.86 -8.80 4.44
C LYS A 254 -4.66 -8.31 3.63
N ILE A 255 -4.29 -7.02 3.75
CA ILE A 255 -3.07 -6.47 3.15
C ILE A 255 -1.89 -6.43 4.14
N GLY A 256 -2.04 -7.07 5.30
CA GLY A 256 -0.98 -7.31 6.28
C GLY A 256 -0.85 -6.22 7.34
N ASP A 257 -1.86 -5.40 7.60
CA ASP A 257 -1.87 -4.44 8.71
C ASP A 257 -2.49 -5.02 9.99
N ASP A 258 -1.96 -4.60 11.14
CA ASP A 258 -2.45 -5.02 12.45
C ASP A 258 -3.67 -4.19 12.91
N THR A 259 -4.67 -4.06 12.04
CA THR A 259 -5.86 -3.22 12.34
C THR A 259 -6.82 -3.85 13.34
N ILE A 260 -6.95 -5.18 13.33
CA ILE A 260 -7.74 -5.91 14.33
C ILE A 260 -6.80 -6.91 15.00
N ILE A 261 -6.57 -6.71 16.29
CA ILE A 261 -5.55 -7.40 17.07
C ILE A 261 -6.23 -8.34 18.06
N LEU A 262 -5.82 -9.61 18.07
CA LEU A 262 -6.27 -10.60 19.04
C LEU A 262 -5.53 -10.40 20.38
N LYS A 263 -6.28 -10.25 21.47
CA LYS A 263 -5.76 -10.10 22.84
C LYS A 263 -5.58 -11.47 23.51
N ASP A 264 -4.79 -11.50 24.58
CA ASP A 264 -4.55 -12.71 25.40
C ASP A 264 -5.83 -13.33 25.99
N ASN A 265 -6.89 -12.53 26.17
CA ASN A 265 -8.19 -13.02 26.65
C ASN A 265 -9.06 -13.62 25.53
N GLY A 266 -8.51 -13.78 24.33
CA GLY A 266 -9.20 -14.33 23.16
C GLY A 266 -10.20 -13.37 22.54
N LYS A 267 -10.29 -12.10 22.96
CA LYS A 267 -11.13 -11.07 22.32
C LYS A 267 -10.30 -10.18 21.43
N VAL A 268 -10.94 -9.39 20.57
CA VAL A 268 -10.24 -8.48 19.66
C VAL A 268 -10.26 -7.03 20.17
N VAL A 269 -9.31 -6.24 19.68
CA VAL A 269 -9.32 -4.77 19.74
C VAL A 269 -9.05 -4.24 18.34
N ILE A 270 -9.66 -3.10 17.99
CA ILE A 270 -9.45 -2.45 16.70
C ILE A 270 -8.53 -1.26 16.95
N ASP A 271 -7.46 -1.15 16.16
CA ASP A 271 -6.56 -0.01 16.18
C ASP A 271 -7.21 1.20 15.44
N PRO A 272 -7.52 2.29 16.15
CA PRO A 272 -8.14 3.47 15.54
C PRO A 272 -7.24 4.16 14.52
N ALA A 273 -5.91 4.02 14.60
CA ALA A 273 -5.00 4.62 13.64
C ALA A 273 -5.17 4.00 12.24
N SER A 274 -5.11 2.67 12.17
CA SER A 274 -5.21 1.94 10.91
C SER A 274 -6.64 1.63 10.47
N CYS A 275 -7.66 1.81 11.32
CA CYS A 275 -9.06 1.59 10.96
C CYS A 275 -9.51 2.50 9.81
N GLY A 276 -10.12 1.89 8.78
CA GLY A 276 -10.61 2.60 7.59
C GLY A 276 -12.05 3.13 7.68
N CYS A 277 -12.80 2.71 8.71
CA CYS A 277 -14.25 2.97 8.88
C CYS A 277 -15.12 2.45 7.71
N CYS A 278 -14.76 1.29 7.13
CA CYS A 278 -15.50 0.67 6.01
C CYS A 278 -16.76 -0.13 6.43
N GLU A 279 -16.99 -0.26 7.74
CA GLU A 279 -18.10 -1.00 8.36
C GLU A 279 -18.21 -2.49 7.99
N ILE A 280 -17.23 -3.08 7.29
CA ILE A 280 -17.29 -4.50 6.89
C ILE A 280 -17.32 -5.38 8.15
N CYS A 281 -16.41 -5.16 9.11
CA CYS A 281 -16.39 -5.92 10.37
C CYS A 281 -17.65 -5.73 11.23
N VAL A 282 -18.27 -4.54 11.18
CA VAL A 282 -19.54 -4.25 11.87
C VAL A 282 -20.67 -5.12 11.32
N ARG A 283 -20.79 -5.20 10.00
CA ARG A 283 -21.82 -6.00 9.33
C ARG A 283 -21.62 -7.52 9.50
N GLU A 284 -20.37 -7.96 9.57
CA GLU A 284 -20.01 -9.38 9.63
C GLU A 284 -19.89 -9.93 11.06
N CYS A 285 -20.01 -9.08 12.10
CA CYS A 285 -19.98 -9.50 13.48
C CYS A 285 -21.29 -10.22 13.86
N PRO A 286 -21.30 -11.53 14.15
CA PRO A 286 -22.53 -12.27 14.45
C PRO A 286 -23.16 -11.89 15.80
N TYR A 287 -22.38 -11.25 16.68
CA TYR A 287 -22.79 -10.85 18.03
C TYR A 287 -23.15 -9.36 18.14
N GLY A 288 -22.99 -8.58 17.05
CA GLY A 288 -23.21 -7.13 17.08
C GLY A 288 -22.28 -6.39 18.07
N ALA A 289 -21.09 -6.94 18.31
CA ALA A 289 -20.14 -6.44 19.30
C ALA A 289 -19.23 -5.31 18.76
N ILE A 290 -19.43 -4.86 17.53
CA ILE A 290 -18.61 -3.84 16.87
C ILE A 290 -19.53 -2.74 16.34
N GLU A 291 -19.20 -1.49 16.62
CA GLU A 291 -19.90 -0.32 16.10
C GLU A 291 -18.90 0.74 15.61
N ILE A 292 -19.37 1.67 14.76
CA ILE A 292 -18.59 2.87 14.43
C ILE A 292 -18.91 3.91 15.49
N VAL A 293 -17.85 4.47 16.07
CA VAL A 293 -17.93 5.63 16.95
C VAL A 293 -17.35 6.82 16.21
N ASP A 294 -18.15 7.88 16.07
CA ASP A 294 -17.81 9.17 15.45
C ASP A 294 -17.49 10.20 16.54
N GLU A 295 -16.40 9.98 17.28
CA GLU A 295 -15.88 10.90 18.29
C GLU A 295 -14.34 10.84 18.33
N GLU A 296 -13.70 11.84 18.93
CA GLU A 296 -12.24 11.88 19.07
C GLU A 296 -11.75 10.68 19.92
N ILE A 297 -11.07 9.73 19.28
CA ILE A 297 -10.47 8.55 19.90
C ILE A 297 -8.96 8.74 19.97
N PRO A 298 -8.36 8.89 21.16
CA PRO A 298 -6.92 9.01 21.30
C PRO A 298 -6.22 7.72 20.89
N LEU A 299 -5.09 7.84 20.18
CA LEU A 299 -4.26 6.70 19.82
C LEU A 299 -3.38 6.31 21.00
N ASN A 300 -3.51 5.07 21.47
CA ASN A 300 -2.64 4.53 22.51
C ASN A 300 -1.24 4.25 21.91
N LYS A 301 -0.26 5.12 22.20
CA LYS A 301 1.16 4.87 21.89
C LYS A 301 1.88 4.21 23.06
#